data_AF-A0A7K2XFV4-F1
#
_entry.id   AF-A0A7K2XFV4-F1
#
_cell.length_a   1.000
_cell.length_b   1.000
_cell.length_c   1.000
_cell.angle_alpha   90.00
_cell.angle_beta   90.00
_cell.angle_gamma   90.00
#
_symmetry.space_group_name_H-M   'P 1'
#
loop_
_entity.id
_entity.type
_entity.pdbx_description
1 polymer ?
#
loop_
_entity_poly.entity_id
_entity_poly.type
_entity_poly.pdbx_seq_one_letter_code
_entity_poly.pdbx_strand_id
1 'polypeptide(L)'
;MTKTNRNDRRESRSAAEYALYTGQFAEALRTSIARSGFSLQRLSAKLLERGIKVSPAALSYWQSGSNRPERDQSLRAVGHLEEILGLPHRTLLTLLGPPRPRGRWSAALSGPADRHHLWSEPAALDDALRLLGEETARALTDVSHLSVHVRSVLGPDHRCTGSRFRRVLRAERDHVDRVLLVVHTSGADLLVEGLDGCRAGRIRTPATAEYTVVELILDRVLARGETAAVDYTLRYPDGGPWSHTRHVLYRPADVLVLETDFHRDGLPSRCTAFYSPRRTTPERRLATLFLGTTHRAHFTVAGAGAGMYGMRWE
;
A
#
# COMPACT_ATOMS: atom_id res chain seq x y z
N MET A 1 -37.81 1.47 -12.96
CA MET A 1 -37.49 0.47 -11.90
C MET A 1 -35.98 0.30 -11.85
N THR A 2 -35.36 0.96 -10.88
CA THR A 2 -33.92 1.25 -10.81
C THR A 2 -33.20 0.18 -9.97
N LYS A 3 -32.31 -0.61 -10.58
CA LYS A 3 -31.43 -1.54 -9.84
C LYS A 3 -30.17 -0.79 -9.41
N THR A 4 -30.24 -0.09 -8.28
CA THR A 4 -29.06 0.54 -7.63
C THR A 4 -28.06 -0.52 -7.19
N ASN A 5 -26.83 -0.38 -7.65
CA ASN A 5 -25.79 -1.40 -7.67
C ASN A 5 -25.20 -1.66 -6.27
N ARG A 6 -25.01 -2.95 -5.94
CA ARG A 6 -24.57 -3.43 -4.61
C ARG A 6 -23.14 -2.99 -4.25
N ASN A 7 -22.35 -2.55 -5.24
CA ASN A 7 -20.93 -2.18 -5.14
C ASN A 7 -20.71 -0.68 -4.83
N ASP A 8 -21.49 0.23 -5.44
CA ASP A 8 -21.57 1.65 -5.01
C ASP A 8 -22.01 1.75 -3.54
N ARG A 9 -22.95 0.87 -3.15
CA ARG A 9 -23.37 0.72 -1.75
C ARG A 9 -22.27 0.18 -0.85
N ARG A 10 -21.23 -0.51 -1.36
CA ARG A 10 -20.15 -1.13 -0.57
C ARG A 10 -18.95 -0.19 -0.38
N GLU A 11 -18.60 0.58 -1.40
CA GLU A 11 -17.62 1.68 -1.32
C GLU A 11 -18.18 2.89 -0.56
N SER A 12 -19.43 3.26 -0.82
CA SER A 12 -20.12 4.24 0.02
C SER A 12 -20.29 3.72 1.44
N ARG A 13 -20.50 2.40 1.65
CA ARG A 13 -20.50 1.79 3.00
C ARG A 13 -19.14 1.82 3.66
N SER A 14 -18.02 1.63 2.97
CA SER A 14 -16.70 1.64 3.61
C SER A 14 -16.20 3.07 3.91
N ALA A 15 -16.49 4.03 3.02
CA ALA A 15 -16.27 5.45 3.27
C ALA A 15 -17.24 6.00 4.33
N ALA A 16 -18.51 5.57 4.32
CA ALA A 16 -19.46 5.86 5.37
C ALA A 16 -19.07 5.16 6.68
N GLU A 17 -18.60 3.91 6.67
CA GLU A 17 -18.09 3.19 7.85
C GLU A 17 -16.87 3.92 8.39
N TYR A 18 -15.97 4.43 7.55
CA TYR A 18 -14.82 5.22 7.98
C TYR A 18 -15.21 6.59 8.55
N ALA A 19 -16.17 7.28 7.92
CA ALA A 19 -16.75 8.52 8.43
C ALA A 19 -17.55 8.27 9.72
N LEU A 20 -18.22 7.11 9.82
CA LEU A 20 -18.92 6.63 10.99
C LEU A 20 -17.91 6.31 12.10
N TYR A 21 -16.80 5.61 11.87
CA TYR A 21 -15.81 5.31 12.90
C TYR A 21 -15.05 6.56 13.36
N THR A 22 -14.67 7.44 12.43
CA THR A 22 -14.02 8.72 12.77
C THR A 22 -14.99 9.62 13.55
N GLY A 23 -16.25 9.68 13.10
CA GLY A 23 -17.34 10.37 13.79
C GLY A 23 -17.66 9.74 15.14
N GLN A 24 -17.71 8.41 15.25
CA GLN A 24 -18.04 7.66 16.47
C GLN A 24 -16.92 7.76 17.50
N PHE A 25 -15.64 7.72 17.10
CA PHE A 25 -14.53 7.98 18.00
C PHE A 25 -14.56 9.42 18.51
N ALA A 26 -14.71 10.40 17.62
CA ALA A 26 -14.76 11.81 17.99
C ALA A 26 -15.95 12.12 18.90
N GLU A 27 -17.13 11.56 18.58
CA GLU A 27 -18.34 11.63 19.39
C GLU A 27 -18.12 10.98 20.75
N ALA A 28 -17.70 9.72 20.80
CA ALA A 28 -17.51 8.98 22.05
C ALA A 28 -16.48 9.66 22.95
N LEU A 29 -15.38 10.17 22.39
CA LEU A 29 -14.39 10.94 23.14
C LEU A 29 -14.99 12.25 23.66
N ARG A 30 -15.72 12.99 22.82
CA ARG A 30 -16.37 14.25 23.22
C ARG A 30 -17.41 14.04 24.32
N THR A 31 -18.28 13.05 24.17
CA THR A 31 -19.31 12.69 25.16
C THR A 31 -18.67 12.22 26.47
N SER A 32 -17.63 11.39 26.41
CA SER A 32 -16.95 10.88 27.61
C SER A 32 -16.25 11.99 28.38
N ILE A 33 -15.60 12.92 27.67
CA ILE A 33 -14.99 14.11 28.27
C ILE A 33 -16.06 15.00 28.90
N ALA A 34 -17.16 15.28 28.19
CA ALA A 34 -18.26 16.10 28.72
C ALA A 34 -18.88 15.49 30.00
N ARG A 35 -19.06 14.16 30.05
CA ARG A 35 -19.58 13.45 31.24
C ARG A 35 -18.60 13.42 32.41
N SER A 36 -17.30 13.40 32.12
CA SER A 36 -16.24 13.38 33.16
C SER A 36 -16.02 14.74 33.84
N GLY A 37 -16.45 15.84 33.21
CA GLY A 37 -16.17 17.20 33.69
C GLY A 37 -14.70 17.64 33.57
N PHE A 38 -13.82 16.85 32.95
CA PHE A 38 -12.44 17.25 32.74
C PHE A 38 -12.29 18.28 31.61
N SER A 39 -11.50 19.34 31.86
CA SER A 39 -11.02 20.20 30.78
C SER A 39 -9.91 19.51 29.98
N LEU A 40 -9.72 19.91 28.72
CA LEU A 40 -8.64 19.39 27.88
C LEU A 40 -7.24 19.64 28.47
N GLN A 41 -7.06 20.77 29.16
CA GLN A 41 -5.82 21.08 29.89
C GLN A 41 -5.59 20.08 31.03
N ARG A 42 -6.64 19.74 31.77
CA ARG A 42 -6.55 18.78 32.89
C ARG A 42 -6.30 17.35 32.40
N LEU A 43 -6.88 16.96 31.27
CA LEU A 43 -6.58 15.67 30.62
C LEU A 43 -5.14 15.60 30.12
N SER A 44 -4.65 16.68 29.49
CA SER A 44 -3.26 16.79 29.04
C SER A 44 -2.28 16.66 30.21
N ALA A 45 -2.55 17.33 31.34
CA ALA A 45 -1.74 17.21 32.56
C ALA A 45 -1.74 15.78 33.13
N LYS A 46 -2.91 15.12 33.21
CA LYS A 46 -3.02 13.73 33.69
C LYS A 46 -2.32 12.71 32.78
N LEU A 47 -2.33 12.93 31.47
CA LEU A 47 -1.55 12.11 30.55
C LEU A 47 -0.05 12.34 30.73
N LEU A 48 0.36 13.58 31.01
CA LEU A 48 1.75 13.93 31.28
C LEU A 48 2.27 13.29 32.57
N GLU A 49 1.46 13.26 33.64
CA GLU A 49 1.77 12.54 34.90
C GLU A 49 2.06 11.04 34.63
N ARG A 50 1.44 10.47 33.58
CA ARG A 50 1.64 9.09 33.13
C ARG A 50 2.74 8.95 32.06
N GLY A 51 3.55 9.97 31.85
CA GLY A 51 4.68 9.97 30.92
C GLY A 51 4.30 10.17 29.44
N ILE A 52 3.06 10.56 29.14
CA ILE A 52 2.58 10.73 27.77
C ILE A 52 2.31 12.19 27.46
N LYS A 53 3.05 12.72 26.48
CA LYS A 53 2.90 14.10 26.03
C LYS A 53 1.82 14.20 24.95
N VAL A 54 0.64 14.69 25.30
CA VAL A 54 -0.42 15.09 24.35
C VAL A 54 -0.89 16.50 24.70
N SER A 55 -0.87 17.41 23.74
CA SER A 55 -1.29 18.80 23.96
C SER A 55 -2.83 18.93 24.01
N PRO A 56 -3.37 19.95 24.69
CA PRO A 56 -4.80 20.24 24.66
C PRO A 56 -5.34 20.46 23.24
N ALA A 57 -4.53 21.05 22.35
CA ALA A 57 -4.89 21.22 20.94
C ALA A 57 -5.04 19.88 20.20
N ALA A 58 -4.17 18.90 20.48
CA ALA A 58 -4.29 17.57 19.89
C ALA A 58 -5.58 16.85 20.36
N LEU A 59 -5.93 16.98 21.65
CA LEU A 59 -7.18 16.44 22.18
C LEU A 59 -8.40 17.13 21.56
N SER A 60 -8.33 18.44 21.33
CA SER A 60 -9.39 19.21 20.63
C SER A 60 -9.60 18.70 19.21
N TYR A 61 -8.52 18.49 18.45
CA TYR A 61 -8.61 17.92 17.10
C TYR A 61 -9.14 16.48 17.05
N TRP A 62 -8.96 15.71 18.13
CA TRP A 62 -9.54 14.38 18.26
C TRP A 62 -11.05 14.44 18.54
N GLN A 63 -11.53 15.41 19.33
CA GLN A 63 -12.96 15.62 19.60
C GLN A 63 -13.73 16.21 18.40
N SER A 64 -13.06 16.98 17.54
CA SER A 64 -13.66 17.52 16.31
C SER A 64 -13.61 16.54 15.14
N GLY A 65 -12.90 15.42 15.28
CA GLY A 65 -12.65 14.46 14.20
C GLY A 65 -11.71 15.00 13.11
N SER A 66 -11.10 16.17 13.30
CA SER A 66 -10.17 16.79 12.33
C SER A 66 -8.81 16.07 12.27
N ASN A 67 -8.45 15.34 13.32
CA ASN A 67 -7.26 14.48 13.36
C ASN A 67 -7.55 13.25 14.24
N ARG A 68 -6.82 12.16 14.04
CA ARG A 68 -6.99 10.91 14.77
C ARG A 68 -5.68 10.47 15.45
N PRO A 69 -5.74 9.86 16.65
CA PRO A 69 -4.60 9.16 17.23
C PRO A 69 -4.20 7.93 16.39
N GLU A 70 -2.99 7.95 15.83
CA GLU A 70 -2.48 6.87 14.95
C GLU A 70 -1.10 6.34 15.37
N ARG A 71 -0.27 7.16 16.03
CA ARG A 71 1.09 6.77 16.48
C ARG A 71 1.01 5.94 17.76
N ASP A 72 1.98 5.07 18.03
CA ASP A 72 2.05 4.26 19.25
C ASP A 72 1.92 5.07 20.55
N GLN A 73 2.50 6.27 20.59
CA GLN A 73 2.37 7.16 21.75
C GLN A 73 0.94 7.72 21.87
N SER A 74 0.29 8.03 20.75
CA SER A 74 -1.09 8.52 20.71
C SER A 74 -2.10 7.41 20.98
N LEU A 75 -1.85 6.19 20.53
CA LEU A 75 -2.66 5.01 20.85
C LEU A 75 -2.53 4.64 22.33
N ARG A 76 -1.31 4.69 22.90
CA ARG A 76 -1.11 4.60 24.35
C ARG A 76 -1.85 5.71 25.09
N ALA A 77 -1.83 6.94 24.58
CA ALA A 77 -2.60 8.04 25.16
C ALA A 77 -4.11 7.74 25.20
N VAL A 78 -4.66 7.15 24.14
CA VAL A 78 -6.08 6.76 24.09
C VAL A 78 -6.40 5.69 25.12
N GLY A 79 -5.53 4.68 25.29
CA GLY A 79 -5.70 3.68 26.35
C GLY A 79 -5.74 4.29 27.76
N HIS A 80 -4.87 5.27 28.05
CA HIS A 80 -4.92 5.98 29.33
C HIS A 80 -6.09 6.96 29.45
N LEU A 81 -6.59 7.51 28.34
CA LEU A 81 -7.82 8.30 28.36
C LEU A 81 -9.03 7.44 28.75
N GLU A 82 -9.11 6.19 28.29
CA GLU A 82 -10.16 5.27 28.74
C GLU A 82 -10.12 5.09 30.26
N GLU A 83 -8.94 4.88 30.84
CA GLU A 83 -8.78 4.77 32.30
C GLU A 83 -9.14 6.07 33.04
N ILE A 84 -8.67 7.22 32.55
CA ILE A 84 -8.93 8.54 33.18
C ILE A 84 -10.42 8.89 33.11
N LEU A 85 -11.09 8.53 32.01
CA LEU A 85 -12.50 8.81 31.77
C LEU A 85 -13.43 7.71 32.32
N GLY A 86 -12.88 6.66 32.95
CA GLY A 86 -13.65 5.56 33.54
C GLY A 86 -14.37 4.67 32.52
N LEU A 87 -13.83 4.56 31.30
CA LEU A 87 -14.38 3.72 30.24
C LEU A 87 -13.83 2.29 30.34
N PRO A 88 -14.60 1.27 29.89
CA PRO A 88 -14.07 -0.08 29.73
C PRO A 88 -12.84 -0.11 28.82
N HIS A 89 -11.89 -1.00 29.12
CA HIS A 89 -10.66 -1.14 28.36
C HIS A 89 -10.95 -1.38 26.86
N ARG A 90 -10.26 -0.64 26.00
CA ARG A 90 -10.37 -0.65 24.53
C ARG A 90 -11.67 -0.10 23.94
N THR A 91 -12.52 0.59 24.72
CA THR A 91 -13.74 1.22 24.19
C THR A 91 -13.43 2.22 23.07
N LEU A 92 -12.59 3.22 23.34
CA LEU A 92 -12.17 4.22 22.37
C LEU A 92 -11.20 3.64 21.34
N LEU A 93 -10.31 2.73 21.73
CA LEU A 93 -9.37 2.07 20.82
C LEU A 93 -10.08 1.22 19.74
N THR A 94 -11.21 0.59 20.07
CA THR A 94 -12.00 -0.18 19.10
C THR A 94 -12.73 0.73 18.13
N LEU A 95 -13.20 1.90 18.60
CA LEU A 95 -13.86 2.91 17.77
C LEU A 95 -12.91 3.63 16.81
N LEU A 96 -11.61 3.60 17.09
CA LEU A 96 -10.61 4.06 16.14
C LEU A 96 -10.63 3.16 14.87
N GLY A 97 -10.93 1.86 14.95
CA GLY A 97 -10.83 0.97 13.78
C GLY A 97 -9.37 0.75 13.35
N PRO A 98 -9.10 0.01 12.24
CA PRO A 98 -7.73 -0.30 11.82
C PRO A 98 -6.90 0.99 11.67
N PRO A 99 -5.63 1.01 12.12
CA PRO A 99 -4.79 2.21 12.09
C PRO A 99 -4.67 2.67 10.64
N ARG A 100 -4.97 3.96 10.40
CA ARG A 100 -4.62 4.59 9.14
C ARG A 100 -3.09 4.58 9.05
N PRO A 101 -2.49 4.06 7.97
CA PRO A 101 -1.05 4.15 7.82
C PRO A 101 -0.70 5.55 7.29
N ARG A 102 -0.66 6.62 8.11
CA ARG A 102 -0.15 7.92 7.62
C ARG A 102 0.71 8.73 8.62
N GLY A 103 1.88 9.14 8.13
CA GLY A 103 2.70 10.21 8.70
C GLY A 103 4.05 10.41 7.97
N ARG A 104 4.29 11.63 7.46
CA ARG A 104 5.56 12.16 6.87
C ARG A 104 5.99 11.61 5.50
N TRP A 105 5.04 11.24 4.64
CA TRP A 105 5.31 10.89 3.24
C TRP A 105 4.70 11.85 2.21
N SER A 106 3.70 12.66 2.59
CA SER A 106 2.92 13.45 1.63
C SER A 106 3.59 14.74 1.12
N ALA A 107 4.83 15.04 1.50
CA ALA A 107 5.54 16.22 1.01
C ALA A 107 6.79 15.87 0.19
N ALA A 108 7.46 14.74 0.50
CA ALA A 108 8.66 14.29 -0.21
C ALA A 108 8.39 13.19 -1.26
N LEU A 109 7.17 12.62 -1.30
CA LEU A 109 6.80 11.51 -2.21
C LEU A 109 5.63 11.83 -3.12
N SER A 110 5.17 13.09 -3.16
CA SER A 110 4.10 13.50 -4.07
C SER A 110 4.56 13.61 -5.52
N GLY A 111 5.87 13.61 -5.76
CA GLY A 111 6.49 13.51 -7.07
C GLY A 111 6.87 12.06 -7.42
N PRO A 112 7.08 11.76 -8.71
CA PRO A 112 7.64 10.47 -9.09
C PRO A 112 9.00 10.26 -8.41
N ALA A 113 9.22 9.06 -7.88
CA ALA A 113 10.55 8.68 -7.43
C ALA A 113 11.52 8.71 -8.60
N ASP A 114 12.74 9.16 -8.33
CA ASP A 114 13.83 9.05 -9.27
C ASP A 114 14.07 7.56 -9.58
N ARG A 115 13.93 7.22 -10.88
CA ARG A 115 14.08 5.86 -11.39
C ARG A 115 15.45 5.27 -11.05
N HIS A 116 16.51 6.08 -11.00
CA HIS A 116 17.87 5.61 -10.72
C HIS A 116 18.06 5.17 -9.26
N HIS A 117 17.13 5.54 -8.37
CA HIS A 117 17.23 5.24 -6.96
C HIS A 117 16.53 3.93 -6.56
N LEU A 118 15.62 3.42 -7.38
CA LEU A 118 14.86 2.20 -7.08
C LEU A 118 15.57 0.92 -7.55
N TRP A 119 16.58 1.05 -8.41
CA TRP A 119 17.26 -0.07 -9.07
C TRP A 119 18.77 -0.01 -8.83
N SER A 120 19.43 -1.17 -8.74
CA SER A 120 20.86 -1.25 -8.42
C SER A 120 21.78 -0.91 -9.59
N GLU A 121 21.30 -1.01 -10.82
CA GLU A 121 22.03 -0.64 -12.04
C GLU A 121 21.21 0.36 -12.87
N PRO A 122 21.30 1.67 -12.53
CA PRO A 122 20.50 2.69 -13.18
C PRO A 122 20.79 2.85 -14.68
N ALA A 123 22.05 2.70 -15.08
CA ALA A 123 22.49 2.80 -16.46
C ALA A 123 21.86 1.69 -17.33
N ALA A 124 21.85 0.46 -16.80
CA ALA A 124 21.19 -0.65 -17.48
C ALA A 124 19.68 -0.35 -17.63
N LEU A 125 19.03 0.23 -16.61
CA LEU A 125 17.60 0.52 -16.67
C LEU A 125 17.31 1.55 -17.78
N ASP A 126 18.17 2.56 -17.91
CA ASP A 126 18.07 3.50 -19.01
C ASP A 126 18.28 2.82 -20.35
N ASP A 127 19.24 1.90 -20.48
CA ASP A 127 19.44 1.12 -21.70
C ASP A 127 18.20 0.29 -22.04
N ALA A 128 17.60 -0.37 -21.06
CA ALA A 128 16.37 -1.15 -21.22
C ALA A 128 15.19 -0.27 -21.68
N LEU A 129 15.08 0.93 -21.11
CA LEU A 129 14.06 1.90 -21.48
C LEU A 129 14.33 2.48 -22.87
N ARG A 130 15.59 2.72 -23.25
CA ARG A 130 15.99 3.10 -24.61
C ARG A 130 15.68 2.00 -25.62
N LEU A 131 15.85 0.72 -25.26
CA LEU A 131 15.47 -0.43 -26.10
C LEU A 131 13.95 -0.50 -26.37
N LEU A 132 13.13 0.22 -25.58
CA LEU A 132 11.70 0.41 -25.83
C LEU A 132 11.39 1.70 -26.62
N GLY A 133 12.40 2.54 -26.87
CA GLY A 133 12.29 3.86 -27.50
C GLY A 133 12.39 4.99 -26.47
N GLU A 134 13.08 6.08 -26.83
CA GLU A 134 13.30 7.24 -25.94
C GLU A 134 12.00 7.88 -25.44
N GLU A 135 10.96 7.90 -26.27
CA GLU A 135 9.63 8.40 -25.92
C GLU A 135 8.96 7.50 -24.87
N THR A 136 9.13 6.19 -24.99
CA THR A 136 8.59 5.16 -24.08
C THR A 136 9.19 5.24 -22.68
N ALA A 137 10.45 5.70 -22.55
CA ALA A 137 11.12 5.83 -21.25
C ALA A 137 10.40 6.80 -20.28
N ARG A 138 9.52 7.68 -20.78
CA ARG A 138 8.72 8.60 -19.97
C ARG A 138 7.46 7.94 -19.38
N ALA A 139 6.96 6.86 -20.00
CA ALA A 139 5.75 6.14 -19.60
C ALA A 139 5.82 5.50 -18.20
N LEU A 140 7.01 5.34 -17.62
CA LEU A 140 7.19 4.91 -16.23
C LEU A 140 6.47 5.79 -15.21
N THR A 141 6.29 7.08 -15.51
CA THR A 141 5.74 8.06 -14.57
C THR A 141 4.51 8.79 -15.11
N ASP A 142 3.94 8.31 -16.22
CA ASP A 142 2.75 8.91 -16.83
C ASP A 142 1.44 8.47 -16.14
N VAL A 143 1.50 7.54 -15.19
CA VAL A 143 0.32 7.11 -14.40
C VAL A 143 0.49 7.22 -12.88
N SER A 144 -0.56 7.80 -12.31
CA SER A 144 -1.17 7.61 -11.00
C SER A 144 -1.53 6.18 -10.62
N HIS A 145 -1.50 5.78 -9.34
CA HIS A 145 -2.22 4.59 -8.88
C HIS A 145 -3.27 4.96 -7.83
N LEU A 146 -4.54 4.69 -8.09
CA LEU A 146 -5.60 4.77 -7.08
C LEU A 146 -5.67 3.49 -6.27
N SER A 147 -5.46 2.36 -6.93
CA SER A 147 -5.41 1.06 -6.25
C SER A 147 -4.38 0.17 -6.93
N VAL A 148 -3.61 -0.55 -6.14
CA VAL A 148 -2.73 -1.63 -6.57
C VAL A 148 -3.02 -2.82 -5.68
N HIS A 149 -3.57 -3.89 -6.24
CA HIS A 149 -3.72 -5.17 -5.57
C HIS A 149 -2.84 -6.20 -6.25
N VAL A 150 -1.92 -6.78 -5.49
CA VAL A 150 -1.04 -7.84 -5.97
C VAL A 150 -1.29 -9.10 -5.16
N ARG A 151 -1.45 -10.22 -5.85
CA ARG A 151 -1.54 -11.54 -5.24
C ARG A 151 -0.53 -12.47 -5.88
N SER A 152 0.40 -12.99 -5.08
CA SER A 152 1.42 -13.95 -5.50
C SER A 152 1.12 -15.33 -4.95
N VAL A 153 1.45 -16.38 -5.70
CA VAL A 153 1.19 -17.77 -5.32
C VAL A 153 2.50 -18.55 -5.33
N LEU A 154 2.84 -19.12 -4.17
CA LEU A 154 4.06 -19.89 -3.97
C LEU A 154 3.77 -21.39 -3.92
N GLY A 155 4.64 -22.17 -4.56
CA GLY A 155 4.68 -23.62 -4.48
C GLY A 155 5.25 -24.14 -3.15
N PRO A 156 5.31 -25.48 -2.97
CA PRO A 156 5.82 -26.12 -1.75
C PRO A 156 7.28 -25.78 -1.43
N ASP A 157 8.08 -25.43 -2.44
CA ASP A 157 9.49 -25.04 -2.31
C ASP A 157 9.70 -23.52 -2.37
N HIS A 158 8.63 -22.75 -2.14
CA HIS A 158 8.59 -21.29 -2.25
C HIS A 158 8.93 -20.74 -3.64
N ARG A 159 8.91 -21.55 -4.70
CA ARG A 159 8.94 -21.01 -6.07
C ARG A 159 7.65 -20.27 -6.37
N CYS A 160 7.77 -19.08 -6.95
CA CYS A 160 6.59 -18.32 -7.36
C CYS A 160 6.03 -18.88 -8.65
N THR A 161 4.83 -19.46 -8.56
CA THR A 161 4.09 -19.97 -9.73
C THR A 161 3.47 -18.83 -10.56
N GLY A 162 3.24 -17.68 -9.94
CA GLY A 162 2.80 -16.46 -10.62
C GLY A 162 2.26 -15.40 -9.67
N SER A 163 2.11 -14.21 -10.22
CA SER A 163 1.51 -13.06 -9.55
C SER A 163 0.43 -12.43 -10.42
N ARG A 164 -0.74 -12.16 -9.85
CA ARG A 164 -1.81 -11.38 -10.48
C ARG A 164 -1.82 -9.96 -9.94
N PHE A 165 -1.94 -8.99 -10.84
CA PHE A 165 -1.98 -7.58 -10.54
C PHE A 165 -3.31 -7.02 -11.01
N ARG A 166 -3.99 -6.29 -10.12
CA ARG A 166 -5.14 -5.46 -10.45
C ARG A 166 -4.81 -4.03 -10.07
N ARG A 167 -4.90 -3.11 -11.01
CA ARG A 167 -4.57 -1.71 -10.77
C ARG A 167 -5.67 -0.82 -11.28
N VAL A 168 -5.98 0.22 -10.51
CA VAL A 168 -6.73 1.38 -11.01
C VAL A 168 -5.73 2.51 -11.17
N LEU A 169 -5.56 2.95 -12.40
CA LEU A 169 -4.60 3.94 -12.84
C LEU A 169 -5.29 5.30 -12.99
N ARG A 170 -4.53 6.39 -12.88
CA ARG A 170 -4.95 7.72 -13.34
C ARG A 170 -3.89 8.27 -14.27
N ALA A 171 -4.25 8.74 -15.46
CA ALA A 171 -3.30 9.39 -16.36
C ALA A 171 -2.83 10.74 -15.78
N GLU A 172 -1.53 10.97 -15.73
CA GLU A 172 -0.92 12.22 -15.27
C GLU A 172 -0.69 13.22 -16.43
N ARG A 173 -0.87 12.74 -17.66
CA ARG A 173 -0.71 13.49 -18.91
C ARG A 173 -1.77 13.06 -19.92
N ASP A 174 -1.90 13.82 -20.99
CA ASP A 174 -2.72 13.45 -22.12
C ASP A 174 -2.05 12.36 -22.96
N HIS A 175 -2.88 11.63 -23.72
CA HIS A 175 -2.46 10.61 -24.68
C HIS A 175 -1.71 9.42 -24.06
N VAL A 176 -2.07 9.03 -22.83
CA VAL A 176 -1.50 7.84 -22.20
C VAL A 176 -2.16 6.58 -22.78
N ASP A 177 -1.42 5.81 -23.56
CA ASP A 177 -1.88 4.58 -24.20
C ASP A 177 -1.21 3.31 -23.63
N ARG A 178 -0.26 3.47 -22.71
CA ARG A 178 0.53 2.36 -22.14
C ARG A 178 1.08 2.67 -20.76
N VAL A 179 1.47 1.61 -20.05
CA VAL A 179 2.21 1.67 -18.78
C VAL A 179 3.42 0.75 -18.86
N LEU A 180 4.53 1.17 -18.27
CA LEU A 180 5.71 0.32 -18.14
C LEU A 180 5.76 -0.41 -16.80
N LEU A 181 6.10 -1.68 -16.86
CA LEU A 181 6.48 -2.48 -15.71
C LEU A 181 7.98 -2.78 -15.79
N VAL A 182 8.66 -2.67 -14.66
CA VAL A 182 10.01 -3.20 -14.51
C VAL A 182 9.94 -4.29 -13.47
N VAL A 183 10.32 -5.50 -13.86
CA VAL A 183 10.16 -6.71 -13.06
C VAL A 183 11.54 -7.29 -12.83
N HIS A 184 11.93 -7.49 -11.57
CA HIS A 184 13.12 -8.28 -11.29
C HIS A 184 12.88 -9.73 -11.67
N THR A 185 13.71 -10.25 -12.56
CA THR A 185 13.63 -11.63 -13.03
C THR A 185 14.88 -12.43 -12.69
N SER A 186 16.00 -11.78 -12.32
CA SER A 186 17.27 -12.44 -12.02
C SER A 186 17.69 -13.42 -13.13
N GLY A 187 17.43 -13.05 -14.39
CA GLY A 187 17.73 -13.87 -15.57
C GLY A 187 16.68 -14.93 -15.94
N ALA A 188 15.62 -15.12 -15.13
CA ALA A 188 14.53 -16.03 -15.46
C ALA A 188 13.63 -15.47 -16.57
N ASP A 189 13.03 -16.37 -17.34
CA ASP A 189 12.00 -16.02 -18.30
C ASP A 189 10.76 -15.43 -17.60
N LEU A 190 10.17 -14.42 -18.24
CA LEU A 190 8.98 -13.73 -17.75
C LEU A 190 7.88 -13.82 -18.80
N LEU A 191 6.78 -14.48 -18.42
CA LEU A 191 5.57 -14.48 -19.23
C LEU A 191 4.59 -13.45 -18.67
N VAL A 192 4.08 -12.59 -19.54
CA VAL A 192 3.10 -11.56 -19.19
C VAL A 192 1.83 -11.72 -20.02
N GLU A 193 0.70 -11.72 -19.33
CA GLU A 193 -0.62 -11.88 -19.95
C GLU A 193 -1.54 -10.78 -19.43
N GLY A 194 -2.05 -9.94 -20.33
CA GLY A 194 -3.11 -8.98 -20.03
C GLY A 194 -4.45 -9.71 -19.99
N LEU A 195 -5.22 -9.51 -18.92
CA LEU A 195 -6.50 -10.18 -18.69
C LEU A 195 -7.67 -9.24 -18.91
N ASP A 196 -7.55 -7.98 -18.50
CA ASP A 196 -8.61 -6.97 -18.63
C ASP A 196 -8.02 -5.56 -18.70
N GLY A 197 -8.62 -4.69 -19.52
CA GLY A 197 -8.22 -3.29 -19.71
C GLY A 197 -6.81 -3.06 -20.30
N CYS A 198 -6.06 -4.12 -20.59
CA CYS A 198 -4.74 -4.05 -21.20
C CYS A 198 -4.33 -5.34 -21.90
N ARG A 199 -3.25 -5.25 -22.69
CA ARG A 199 -2.53 -6.39 -23.26
C ARG A 199 -1.03 -6.21 -23.13
N ALA A 200 -0.29 -7.31 -23.10
CA ALA A 200 1.17 -7.26 -23.18
C ALA A 200 1.61 -6.68 -24.53
N GLY A 201 2.55 -5.73 -24.48
CA GLY A 201 3.25 -5.15 -25.62
C GLY A 201 4.66 -5.73 -25.73
N ARG A 202 5.66 -4.86 -25.94
CA ARG A 202 7.06 -5.30 -26.01
C ARG A 202 7.55 -5.74 -24.63
N ILE A 203 8.26 -6.85 -24.61
CA ILE A 203 9.01 -7.34 -23.45
C ILE A 203 10.49 -7.29 -23.81
N ARG A 204 11.30 -6.69 -22.93
CA ARG A 204 12.75 -6.50 -23.14
C ARG A 204 13.51 -6.87 -21.88
N THR A 205 14.42 -7.82 -22.02
CA THR A 205 15.35 -8.24 -20.98
C THR A 205 16.74 -7.83 -21.44
N PRO A 206 17.36 -6.80 -20.84
CA PRO A 206 18.73 -6.42 -21.18
C PRO A 206 19.68 -7.56 -20.82
N ALA A 207 20.65 -7.85 -21.69
CA ALA A 207 21.54 -9.00 -21.55
C ALA A 207 22.38 -8.97 -20.26
N THR A 208 22.64 -7.79 -19.71
CA THR A 208 23.46 -7.59 -18.50
C THR A 208 22.62 -7.36 -17.24
N ALA A 209 21.30 -7.33 -17.33
CA ALA A 209 20.44 -6.86 -16.25
C ALA A 209 19.59 -7.97 -15.59
N GLU A 210 19.43 -7.88 -14.27
CA GLU A 210 18.56 -8.77 -13.48
C GLU A 210 17.06 -8.41 -13.56
N TYR A 211 16.62 -7.64 -14.56
CA TYR A 211 15.22 -7.23 -14.70
C TYR A 211 14.76 -7.26 -16.15
N THR A 212 13.45 -7.35 -16.29
CA THR A 212 12.72 -7.32 -17.56
C THR A 212 11.79 -6.11 -17.56
N VAL A 213 11.80 -5.35 -18.65
CA VAL A 213 10.86 -4.25 -18.86
C VAL A 213 9.74 -4.71 -19.78
N VAL A 214 8.50 -4.42 -19.38
CA VAL A 214 7.29 -4.86 -20.06
C VAL A 214 6.41 -3.66 -20.35
N GLU A 215 5.96 -3.53 -21.59
CA GLU A 215 4.86 -2.65 -21.93
C GLU A 215 3.52 -3.34 -21.65
N LEU A 216 2.64 -2.64 -20.94
CA LEU A 216 1.21 -2.93 -20.94
C LEU A 216 0.53 -1.87 -21.79
N ILE A 217 -0.02 -2.27 -22.93
CA ILE A 217 -0.81 -1.40 -23.80
C ILE A 217 -2.24 -1.36 -23.26
N LEU A 218 -2.75 -0.17 -22.99
CA LEU A 218 -4.11 0.04 -22.52
C LEU A 218 -5.09 -0.22 -23.67
N ASP A 219 -6.31 -0.62 -23.32
CA ASP A 219 -7.40 -0.84 -24.29
C ASP A 219 -7.92 0.46 -24.92
N ARG A 220 -7.60 1.61 -24.33
CA ARG A 220 -7.90 2.95 -24.82
C ARG A 220 -6.81 3.95 -24.44
N VAL A 221 -6.77 5.05 -25.18
CA VAL A 221 -5.93 6.20 -24.87
C VAL A 221 -6.63 7.04 -23.80
N LEU A 222 -5.90 7.44 -22.77
CA LEU A 222 -6.41 8.26 -21.66
C LEU A 222 -5.95 9.71 -21.80
N ALA A 223 -6.88 10.65 -21.56
CA ALA A 223 -6.57 12.05 -21.31
C ALA A 223 -6.14 12.26 -19.85
N ARG A 224 -5.49 13.39 -19.56
CA ARG A 224 -5.03 13.71 -18.21
C ARG A 224 -6.18 13.68 -17.21
N GLY A 225 -5.99 12.94 -16.12
CA GLY A 225 -6.97 12.77 -15.05
C GLY A 225 -7.96 11.62 -15.25
N GLU A 226 -8.08 11.07 -16.46
CA GLU A 226 -8.89 9.89 -16.71
C GLU A 226 -8.29 8.65 -16.05
N THR A 227 -9.15 7.67 -15.80
CA THR A 227 -8.78 6.43 -15.11
C THR A 227 -9.00 5.20 -15.99
N ALA A 228 -8.24 4.15 -15.70
CA ALA A 228 -8.43 2.82 -16.27
C ALA A 228 -8.19 1.76 -15.21
N ALA A 229 -8.94 0.67 -15.26
CA ALA A 229 -8.64 -0.55 -14.52
C ALA A 229 -7.86 -1.49 -15.44
N VAL A 230 -6.79 -2.10 -14.92
CA VAL A 230 -6.01 -3.11 -15.65
C VAL A 230 -5.82 -4.35 -14.78
N ASP A 231 -5.94 -5.52 -15.39
CA ASP A 231 -5.68 -6.82 -14.78
C ASP A 231 -4.71 -7.59 -15.65
N TYR A 232 -3.65 -8.12 -15.05
CA TYR A 232 -2.63 -8.88 -15.76
C TYR A 232 -1.92 -9.87 -14.83
N THR A 233 -1.26 -10.86 -15.41
CA THR A 233 -0.46 -11.84 -14.69
C THR A 233 0.99 -11.81 -15.12
N LEU A 234 1.87 -12.12 -14.17
CA LEU A 234 3.27 -12.42 -14.38
C LEU A 234 3.51 -13.88 -13.97
N ARG A 235 4.13 -14.67 -14.84
CA ARG A 235 4.58 -16.04 -14.54
C ARG A 235 6.10 -16.13 -14.72
N TYR A 236 6.73 -16.96 -13.89
CA TYR A 236 8.18 -17.12 -13.79
C TYR A 236 8.55 -18.59 -13.98
N PRO A 237 8.51 -19.15 -15.21
CA PRO A 237 8.65 -20.59 -15.44
C PRO A 237 9.93 -21.18 -14.84
N ASP A 238 11.05 -20.46 -14.97
CA ASP A 238 12.37 -20.88 -14.51
C ASP A 238 12.80 -20.14 -13.22
N GLY A 239 11.82 -19.58 -12.49
CA GLY A 239 12.08 -18.86 -11.25
C GLY A 239 12.58 -19.79 -10.14
N GLY A 240 13.69 -19.40 -9.50
CA GLY A 240 14.16 -20.02 -8.27
C GLY A 240 13.23 -19.78 -7.07
N PRO A 241 13.49 -20.44 -5.91
CA PRO A 241 12.72 -20.24 -4.70
C PRO A 241 12.83 -18.79 -4.20
N TRP A 242 11.72 -18.23 -3.73
CA TRP A 242 11.67 -16.88 -3.18
C TRP A 242 11.71 -16.92 -1.64
N SER A 243 12.40 -15.95 -1.05
CA SER A 243 12.31 -15.63 0.39
C SER A 243 11.53 -14.34 0.65
N HIS A 244 11.12 -13.66 -0.42
CA HIS A 244 10.34 -12.43 -0.34
C HIS A 244 9.59 -12.13 -1.64
N THR A 245 8.49 -11.39 -1.54
CA THR A 245 7.88 -10.66 -2.65
C THR A 245 8.29 -9.19 -2.57
N ARG A 246 8.44 -8.53 -3.72
CA ARG A 246 8.78 -7.10 -3.79
C ARG A 246 8.05 -6.44 -4.94
N HIS A 247 7.39 -5.32 -4.65
CA HIS A 247 6.62 -4.53 -5.60
C HIS A 247 7.07 -3.07 -5.54
N VAL A 248 7.44 -2.53 -6.70
CA VAL A 248 7.94 -1.17 -6.86
C VAL A 248 6.79 -0.23 -7.23
N LEU A 249 6.70 0.89 -6.53
CA LEU A 249 5.83 2.01 -6.85
C LEU A 249 6.70 3.22 -7.25
N TYR A 250 6.58 3.65 -8.49
CA TYR A 250 7.27 4.85 -9.00
C TYR A 250 6.54 6.15 -8.62
N ARG A 251 5.22 6.07 -8.51
CA ARG A 251 4.36 7.10 -7.94
C ARG A 251 3.57 6.53 -6.78
N PRO A 252 3.08 7.38 -5.86
CA PRO A 252 2.20 6.94 -4.79
C PRO A 252 0.99 6.15 -5.30
N ALA A 253 0.53 5.22 -4.47
CA ALA A 253 -0.76 4.57 -4.60
C ALA A 253 -1.69 4.98 -3.44
N ASP A 254 -2.94 5.32 -3.74
CA ASP A 254 -3.92 5.62 -2.68
C ASP A 254 -4.17 4.39 -1.80
N VAL A 255 -4.20 3.19 -2.40
CA VAL A 255 -4.20 1.92 -1.67
C VAL A 255 -3.29 0.91 -2.35
N LEU A 256 -2.42 0.27 -1.56
CA LEU A 256 -1.64 -0.90 -1.94
C LEU A 256 -2.07 -2.10 -1.09
N VAL A 257 -2.51 -3.17 -1.74
CA VAL A 257 -2.85 -4.46 -1.12
C VAL A 257 -1.88 -5.51 -1.64
N LEU A 258 -1.22 -6.20 -0.73
CA LEU A 258 -0.31 -7.31 -1.00
C LEU A 258 -0.86 -8.58 -0.37
N GLU A 259 -0.92 -9.65 -1.17
CA GLU A 259 -1.25 -10.99 -0.72
C GLU A 259 -0.20 -11.99 -1.23
N THR A 260 0.21 -12.91 -0.37
CA THR A 260 1.04 -14.06 -0.73
C THR A 260 0.35 -15.33 -0.23
N ASP A 261 -0.05 -16.20 -1.15
CA ASP A 261 -0.54 -17.53 -0.85
C ASP A 261 0.63 -18.51 -0.75
N PHE A 262 0.80 -19.13 0.42
CA PHE A 262 1.78 -20.18 0.62
C PHE A 262 1.14 -21.55 0.38
N HIS A 263 1.90 -22.45 -0.24
CA HIS A 263 1.52 -23.85 -0.27
C HIS A 263 1.48 -24.43 1.15
N ARG A 264 0.52 -25.30 1.44
CA ARG A 264 0.34 -25.92 2.78
C ARG A 264 1.58 -26.69 3.27
N ASP A 265 2.37 -27.22 2.33
CA ASP A 265 3.56 -28.02 2.63
C ASP A 265 4.84 -27.15 2.66
N GLY A 266 4.71 -25.84 2.47
CA GLY A 266 5.79 -24.85 2.47
C GLY A 266 5.41 -23.62 3.28
N LEU A 267 4.86 -23.80 4.48
CA LEU A 267 4.49 -22.67 5.34
C LEU A 267 5.73 -22.06 6.01
N PRO A 268 5.87 -20.72 6.01
CA PRO A 268 6.98 -20.08 6.68
C PRO A 268 6.80 -20.10 8.19
N SER A 269 7.92 -20.16 8.91
CA SER A 269 7.94 -19.99 10.36
C SER A 269 7.65 -18.55 10.78
N ARG A 270 8.01 -17.60 9.91
CA ARG A 270 7.82 -16.16 10.13
C ARG A 270 7.54 -15.45 8.81
N CYS A 271 6.60 -14.50 8.84
CA CYS A 271 6.36 -13.61 7.72
C CYS A 271 6.30 -12.15 8.19
N THR A 272 6.88 -11.23 7.42
CA THR A 272 6.93 -9.80 7.77
C THR A 272 6.70 -8.93 6.56
N ALA A 273 5.91 -7.87 6.71
CA ALA A 273 5.82 -6.82 5.70
C ALA A 273 7.00 -5.85 5.86
N PHE A 274 7.53 -5.36 4.74
CA PHE A 274 8.60 -4.38 4.73
C PHE A 274 8.34 -3.24 3.75
N TYR A 275 9.07 -2.14 3.97
CA TYR A 275 9.25 -1.06 3.02
C TYR A 275 10.74 -0.76 2.87
N SER A 276 11.17 -0.47 1.65
CA SER A 276 12.47 0.18 1.42
C SER A 276 12.30 1.33 0.42
N PRO A 277 12.87 2.51 0.69
CA PRO A 277 12.79 3.63 -0.24
C PRO A 277 13.61 3.39 -1.52
N ARG A 278 14.65 2.55 -1.47
CA ARG A 278 15.66 2.33 -2.54
C ARG A 278 16.33 0.97 -2.36
N ARG A 279 16.74 0.26 -3.42
CA ARG A 279 17.26 -1.12 -3.31
C ARG A 279 18.47 -1.24 -2.39
N THR A 280 19.30 -0.20 -2.35
CA THR A 280 20.51 -0.11 -1.51
C THR A 280 20.22 0.28 -0.06
N THR A 281 19.00 0.69 0.28
CA THR A 281 18.61 1.04 1.65
C THR A 281 18.08 -0.19 2.38
N PRO A 282 18.50 -0.42 3.64
CA PRO A 282 17.97 -1.51 4.46
C PRO A 282 16.44 -1.53 4.51
N GLU A 283 15.86 -2.73 4.42
CA GLU A 283 14.42 -2.93 4.54
C GLU A 283 13.96 -2.54 5.95
N ARG A 284 12.98 -1.62 6.01
CA ARG A 284 12.29 -1.29 7.26
C ARG A 284 11.10 -2.21 7.43
N ARG A 285 11.08 -2.97 8.54
CA ARG A 285 9.92 -3.78 8.93
C ARG A 285 8.70 -2.88 9.18
N LEU A 286 7.57 -3.23 8.59
CA LEU A 286 6.29 -2.56 8.77
C LEU A 286 5.37 -3.34 9.73
N ALA A 287 5.32 -4.67 9.60
CA ALA A 287 4.48 -5.52 10.43
C ALA A 287 5.00 -6.98 10.49
N THR A 288 4.60 -7.70 11.52
CA THR A 288 4.59 -9.18 11.52
C THR A 288 3.27 -9.64 10.90
N LEU A 289 3.31 -10.59 9.98
CA LEU A 289 2.13 -11.13 9.31
C LEU A 289 1.86 -12.54 9.82
N PHE A 290 0.60 -12.80 10.17
CA PHE A 290 0.14 -14.12 10.57
C PHE A 290 -0.63 -14.76 9.41
N LEU A 291 -0.40 -16.05 9.20
CA LEU A 291 -1.09 -16.82 8.19
C LEU A 291 -2.36 -17.40 8.83
N GLY A 292 -3.52 -17.12 8.22
CA GLY A 292 -4.78 -17.76 8.61
C GLY A 292 -4.89 -19.19 8.07
N THR A 293 -6.07 -19.79 8.24
CA THR A 293 -6.40 -21.13 7.71
C THR A 293 -6.32 -21.26 6.19
N THR A 294 -6.29 -20.12 5.48
CA THR A 294 -6.08 -20.04 4.04
C THR A 294 -4.60 -20.03 3.64
N HIS A 295 -3.68 -20.12 4.60
CA HIS A 295 -2.22 -20.05 4.39
C HIS A 295 -1.76 -18.79 3.64
N ARG A 296 -2.52 -17.71 3.80
CA ARG A 296 -2.27 -16.43 3.14
C ARG A 296 -1.72 -15.42 4.12
N ALA A 297 -0.64 -14.75 3.71
CA ALA A 297 -0.22 -13.49 4.31
C ALA A 297 -0.88 -12.32 3.57
N HIS A 298 -1.37 -11.34 4.32
CA HIS A 298 -2.04 -10.16 3.79
C HIS A 298 -1.49 -8.88 4.44
N PHE A 299 -1.23 -7.87 3.63
CA PHE A 299 -0.78 -6.56 4.09
C PHE A 299 -1.40 -5.45 3.24
N THR A 300 -1.84 -4.36 3.87
CA THR A 300 -2.43 -3.21 3.17
C THR A 300 -1.83 -1.91 3.67
N VAL A 301 -1.57 -0.99 2.74
CA VAL A 301 -1.13 0.38 3.02
C VAL A 301 -2.04 1.36 2.28
N ALA A 302 -2.69 2.26 3.02
CA ALA A 302 -3.35 3.44 2.45
C ALA A 302 -2.36 4.60 2.31
N GLY A 303 -2.30 5.25 1.15
CA GLY A 303 -1.30 6.25 0.83
C GLY A 303 0.11 5.68 0.83
N ALA A 304 0.30 4.58 0.11
CA ALA A 304 1.62 4.06 -0.16
C ALA A 304 2.38 5.11 -0.99
N GLY A 305 3.49 5.62 -0.47
CA GLY A 305 4.40 6.47 -1.23
C GLY A 305 5.15 5.70 -2.31
N ALA A 306 5.99 6.41 -3.05
CA ALA A 306 6.93 5.74 -3.93
C ALA A 306 7.99 4.96 -3.14
N GLY A 307 8.49 3.87 -3.70
CA GLY A 307 9.43 2.96 -3.05
C GLY A 307 9.08 1.49 -3.32
N MET A 308 9.65 0.59 -2.50
CA MET A 308 9.41 -0.84 -2.62
C MET A 308 8.70 -1.36 -1.38
N TYR A 309 7.68 -2.18 -1.60
CA TYR A 309 6.93 -2.85 -0.55
C TYR A 309 6.95 -4.34 -0.81
N GLY A 310 6.85 -5.12 0.25
CA GLY A 310 6.91 -6.56 0.09
C GLY A 310 6.63 -7.32 1.36
N MET A 311 6.65 -8.64 1.22
CA MET A 311 6.64 -9.58 2.33
C MET A 311 7.92 -10.39 2.30
N ARG A 312 8.53 -10.62 3.46
CA ARG A 312 9.71 -11.48 3.63
C ARG A 312 9.39 -12.60 4.60
N TRP A 313 9.92 -13.79 4.32
CA TRP A 313 9.70 -14.98 5.14
C TRP A 313 10.96 -15.83 5.34
N GLU A 314 10.88 -16.69 6.37
CA GLU A 314 11.89 -17.65 6.84
C GLU A 314 11.26 -19.04 7.00
#